data_AF-A0A8K0S4S9-F1
#
_entry.id   AF-A0A8K0S4S9-F1
#
_cell.length_a   1.000
_cell.length_b   1.000
_cell.length_c   1.000
_cell.angle_alpha   90.00
_cell.angle_beta   90.00
_cell.angle_gamma   90.00
#
_symmetry.space_group_name_H-M   'P 1'
#
loop_
_entity.id
_entity.type
_entity.pdbx_description
1 polymer ?
#
loop_
_entity_poly.entity_id
_entity_poly.type
_entity_poly.pdbx_seq_one_letter_code
_entity_poly.pdbx_strand_id
1 'polypeptide(L)'
;MLQGHHKSKMASSAPSGEAVASPTQEPVPVQEMAALDVKDPVTEAVTEAATEAVVPETEAVEVPPHRSHDPTNNLKRSDPFQFGSRYLGEGDDVFEFNAWDHVETDDAYKEYAEQQYAKQRQNPVSDFEKRKFSLDPARWWNLFYKNNAANFFKNRKWLQQEFPVLAEVIKEDAGPKVILEIGAGAGNTAFPVLAENKNPQLKIHACDYSKTAVEVIRKNKAYNPEFIQADVWDVASDSLPPGLEEGSVDVAVLIFIFSALSPDQWAKAVHNVYQVLKPGGLVCFRDYGRGDLAQVRFRKGRYLDENFYIRGDGTRVYFFDKDQLSDIWTGKKFDEDAKAAAVPAAEGAEGAEGVDGAQSTDTEQAMTEIPRFEVENLGVDRRLLVNRASKQKMYRCWLQGRFRKK
;
A
#
# COMPACT_ATOMS: atom_id res chain seq x y z
N MET A 1 -54.56 16.47 -38.92
CA MET A 1 -55.87 16.58 -38.24
C MET A 1 -56.33 15.18 -37.84
N LEU A 2 -56.82 15.04 -36.60
CA LEU A 2 -57.64 13.95 -36.02
C LEU A 2 -56.98 12.55 -35.91
N GLN A 3 -56.50 12.08 -34.75
CA GLN A 3 -57.16 11.63 -33.48
C GLN A 3 -58.08 10.40 -33.58
N GLY A 4 -57.84 9.42 -32.68
CA GLY A 4 -58.81 8.40 -32.23
C GLY A 4 -58.14 7.09 -31.75
N HIS A 5 -57.49 7.04 -30.57
CA HIS A 5 -58.02 6.48 -29.30
C HIS A 5 -58.57 5.04 -29.33
N HIS A 6 -57.88 4.13 -28.63
CA HIS A 6 -58.49 2.98 -27.94
C HIS A 6 -57.90 2.87 -26.51
N LYS A 7 -58.78 2.95 -25.52
CA LYS A 7 -58.55 2.67 -24.10
C LYS A 7 -59.05 1.25 -23.80
N SER A 8 -58.37 0.52 -22.94
CA SER A 8 -59.04 -0.46 -22.08
C SER A 8 -58.45 -0.40 -20.66
N LYS A 9 -59.36 -0.35 -19.69
CA LYS A 9 -59.15 -0.28 -18.23
C LYS A 9 -59.15 -1.70 -17.66
N MET A 10 -58.37 -1.95 -16.60
CA MET A 10 -58.81 -2.80 -15.48
C MET A 10 -58.28 -2.25 -14.16
N ALA A 11 -59.14 -2.30 -13.16
CA ALA A 11 -58.92 -1.82 -11.80
C ALA A 11 -58.92 -2.98 -10.80
N SER A 12 -57.94 -2.92 -9.88
CA SER A 12 -58.09 -2.98 -8.41
C SER A 12 -58.74 -4.20 -7.73
N SER A 13 -57.97 -4.86 -6.84
CA SER A 13 -58.26 -4.89 -5.39
C SER A 13 -57.10 -5.48 -4.57
N ALA A 14 -56.82 -4.86 -3.43
CA ALA A 14 -55.90 -5.33 -2.37
C ALA A 14 -56.57 -6.39 -1.48
N PRO A 15 -55.85 -6.96 -0.50
CA PRO A 15 -56.12 -6.48 0.86
C PRO A 15 -54.87 -6.25 1.73
N SER A 16 -55.09 -5.36 2.69
CA SER A 16 -54.25 -4.88 3.78
C SER A 16 -54.49 -5.65 5.08
N GLY A 17 -53.48 -5.65 5.96
CA GLY A 17 -53.58 -5.90 7.41
C GLY A 17 -52.31 -6.59 7.93
N GLU A 18 -51.71 -6.25 9.07
CA GLU A 18 -51.80 -5.13 10.00
C GLU A 18 -50.51 -5.17 10.84
N ALA A 19 -50.15 -4.05 11.46
CA ALA A 19 -48.85 -3.77 12.08
C ALA A 19 -48.63 -4.44 13.47
N VAL A 20 -47.36 -4.69 13.81
CA VAL A 20 -46.88 -4.69 15.21
C VAL A 20 -45.53 -3.96 15.26
N ALA A 21 -45.43 -3.02 16.20
CA ALA A 21 -44.33 -2.09 16.41
C ALA A 21 -43.12 -2.69 17.16
N SER A 22 -42.00 -1.99 17.00
CA SER A 22 -40.61 -2.24 17.43
C SER A 22 -40.37 -2.65 18.88
N PRO A 23 -39.14 -3.10 19.17
CA PRO A 23 -38.31 -2.23 19.99
C PRO A 23 -36.95 -1.89 19.38
N THR A 24 -36.54 -0.70 19.74
CA THR A 24 -35.29 0.04 19.54
C THR A 24 -34.04 -0.76 19.90
N GLN A 25 -33.01 -0.75 19.04
CA GLN A 25 -31.61 -0.70 19.46
C GLN A 25 -30.69 -0.22 18.32
N GLU A 26 -29.74 0.62 18.70
CA GLU A 26 -28.79 1.37 17.88
C GLU A 26 -27.79 0.48 17.10
N PRO A 27 -27.19 0.96 16.01
CA PRO A 27 -26.31 0.17 15.17
C PRO A 27 -24.83 0.47 15.43
N VAL A 28 -23.99 -0.55 15.69
CA VAL A 28 -22.63 -0.67 15.10
C VAL A 28 -22.15 -2.13 15.15
N PRO A 29 -22.07 -2.87 14.02
CA PRO A 29 -21.29 -4.09 13.95
C PRO A 29 -19.81 -3.75 13.69
N VAL A 30 -18.95 -4.22 14.59
CA VAL A 30 -17.48 -4.26 14.43
C VAL A 30 -17.14 -5.24 13.30
N GLN A 31 -16.96 -4.73 12.09
CA GLN A 31 -16.21 -5.39 11.02
C GLN A 31 -15.34 -4.34 10.31
N GLU A 32 -14.19 -4.05 10.90
CA GLU A 32 -13.13 -3.31 10.23
C GLU A 32 -11.79 -4.03 10.44
N MET A 33 -11.07 -4.17 9.32
CA MET A 33 -9.64 -4.52 9.18
C MET A 33 -9.24 -5.98 8.90
N ALA A 34 -10.19 -6.84 8.53
CA ALA A 34 -9.90 -8.18 8.02
C ALA A 34 -9.66 -8.27 6.48
N ALA A 35 -9.28 -7.18 5.81
CA ALA A 35 -8.86 -7.24 4.41
C ALA A 35 -7.41 -7.74 4.32
N LEU A 36 -7.20 -8.98 4.80
CA LEU A 36 -6.10 -9.92 4.54
C LEU A 36 -6.18 -11.15 5.48
N ASP A 37 -7.26 -11.37 6.23
CA ASP A 37 -7.38 -12.56 7.08
C ASP A 37 -7.92 -13.77 6.32
N VAL A 38 -6.99 -14.69 6.04
CA VAL A 38 -7.30 -16.10 5.90
C VAL A 38 -7.78 -16.59 7.26
N LYS A 39 -9.07 -16.92 7.38
CA LYS A 39 -9.60 -17.65 8.54
C LYS A 39 -8.81 -18.96 8.68
N ASP A 40 -8.31 -19.27 9.88
CA ASP A 40 -8.25 -20.66 10.38
C ASP A 40 -8.19 -20.71 11.92
N PRO A 41 -8.77 -21.75 12.54
CA PRO A 41 -8.76 -21.94 13.99
C PRO A 41 -7.67 -22.93 14.41
N VAL A 42 -6.73 -22.54 15.28
CA VAL A 42 -6.02 -23.49 16.18
C VAL A 42 -5.63 -22.76 17.46
N THR A 43 -6.15 -23.26 18.58
CA THR A 43 -5.86 -22.92 19.98
C THR A 43 -4.68 -23.73 20.54
N GLU A 44 -4.19 -23.28 21.71
CA GLU A 44 -3.25 -23.92 22.66
C GLU A 44 -1.75 -23.69 22.42
N ALA A 45 -0.89 -23.40 23.40
CA ALA A 45 -1.00 -23.03 24.82
C ALA A 45 0.42 -22.65 25.31
N VAL A 46 0.60 -21.60 26.13
CA VAL A 46 1.62 -21.53 27.22
C VAL A 46 1.20 -20.46 28.23
N THR A 47 1.20 -20.80 29.53
CA THR A 47 0.90 -19.93 30.69
C THR A 47 2.07 -19.88 31.68
N GLU A 48 2.15 -18.73 32.38
CA GLU A 48 2.83 -18.42 33.66
C GLU A 48 4.38 -18.36 33.67
N ALA A 49 5.04 -17.44 34.39
CA ALA A 49 4.71 -16.81 35.67
C ALA A 49 5.25 -15.37 35.82
N ALA A 50 4.55 -14.54 36.59
CA ALA A 50 4.95 -13.21 37.03
C ALA A 50 5.44 -13.26 38.50
N THR A 51 6.42 -12.42 38.86
CA THR A 51 6.73 -12.10 40.26
C THR A 51 6.80 -10.58 40.43
N GLU A 52 6.07 -10.09 41.44
CA GLU A 52 5.96 -8.68 41.83
C GLU A 52 7.27 -8.15 42.44
N ALA A 53 7.61 -6.91 42.11
CA ALA A 53 8.56 -6.10 42.87
C ALA A 53 7.92 -4.74 43.18
N VAL A 54 7.98 -4.38 44.46
CA VAL A 54 7.45 -3.14 45.07
C VAL A 54 8.35 -1.95 44.71
N VAL A 55 7.75 -0.80 44.36
CA VAL A 55 8.45 0.46 44.07
C VAL A 55 7.95 1.57 45.02
N PRO A 56 8.83 2.40 45.62
CA PRO A 56 8.43 3.46 46.55
C PRO A 56 7.95 4.73 45.82
N GLU A 57 7.14 5.53 46.53
CA GLU A 57 6.51 6.77 46.08
C GLU A 57 7.51 7.86 45.65
N THR A 58 7.31 8.43 44.47
CA THR A 58 7.94 9.70 44.03
C THR A 58 6.92 10.61 43.35
N GLU A 59 7.15 11.91 43.54
CA GLU A 59 6.29 13.07 43.28
C GLU A 59 5.52 13.08 41.94
N ALA A 60 4.29 13.61 41.98
CA ALA A 60 3.32 13.63 40.89
C ALA A 60 3.82 14.48 39.70
N VAL A 61 4.40 13.81 38.72
CA VAL A 61 4.51 14.32 37.34
C VAL A 61 3.10 14.38 36.78
N GLU A 62 2.66 15.55 36.32
CA GLU A 62 1.34 15.72 35.70
C GLU A 62 1.25 14.82 34.47
N VAL A 63 0.46 13.75 34.56
CA VAL A 63 0.32 12.75 33.51
C VAL A 63 -0.43 13.38 32.33
N PRO A 64 0.16 13.47 31.13
CA PRO A 64 -0.54 13.99 29.96
C PRO A 64 -1.89 13.28 29.78
N PRO A 65 -2.98 13.95 29.37
CA PRO A 65 -4.31 13.35 29.29
C PRO A 65 -4.35 12.03 28.51
N HIS A 66 -3.57 11.91 27.43
CA HIS A 66 -3.47 10.69 26.62
C HIS A 66 -2.74 9.51 27.31
N ARG A 67 -2.13 9.73 28.47
CA ARG A 67 -1.46 8.74 29.33
C ARG A 67 -2.19 8.55 30.66
N SER A 68 -3.32 9.23 30.83
CA SER A 68 -4.10 9.17 32.06
C SER A 68 -4.98 7.93 32.04
N HIS A 69 -4.85 7.06 33.04
CA HIS A 69 -5.79 5.95 33.27
C HIS A 69 -7.19 6.42 33.72
N ASP A 70 -7.45 7.73 33.73
CA ASP A 70 -8.78 8.28 33.95
C ASP A 70 -9.67 7.98 32.73
N PRO A 71 -10.77 7.23 32.89
CA PRO A 71 -11.71 6.89 31.81
C PRO A 71 -12.24 8.11 31.04
N THR A 72 -12.23 9.31 31.65
CA THR A 72 -12.70 10.55 31.04
C THR A 72 -11.71 11.16 30.04
N ASN A 73 -10.41 10.87 30.17
CA ASN A 73 -9.39 11.29 29.21
C ASN A 73 -9.24 10.31 28.02
N ASN A 74 -9.75 9.09 28.18
CA ASN A 74 -9.73 8.00 27.20
C ASN A 74 -10.89 8.04 26.19
N LEU A 75 -11.51 9.21 26.00
CA LEU A 75 -12.62 9.37 25.06
C LEU A 75 -12.13 9.13 23.63
N LYS A 76 -12.81 8.22 22.93
CA LYS A 76 -12.52 7.77 21.55
C LYS A 76 -12.56 8.89 20.47
N ARG A 77 -12.71 10.16 20.83
CA ARG A 77 -13.04 11.24 19.89
C ARG A 77 -12.46 12.57 20.36
N SER A 78 -11.37 12.99 19.74
CA SER A 78 -11.14 14.41 19.46
C SER A 78 -11.86 14.75 18.16
N ASP A 79 -12.52 15.91 18.08
CA ASP A 79 -13.01 16.46 16.81
C ASP A 79 -12.18 17.71 16.49
N PRO A 80 -11.47 17.79 15.36
CA PRO A 80 -11.33 16.74 14.34
C PRO A 80 -10.56 15.51 14.84
N PHE A 81 -10.93 14.33 14.32
CA PHE A 81 -10.26 13.08 14.64
C PHE A 81 -8.82 13.12 14.13
N GLN A 82 -7.85 13.03 15.04
CA GLN A 82 -6.43 13.09 14.71
C GLN A 82 -5.80 11.69 14.74
N PHE A 83 -5.37 11.20 13.58
CA PHE A 83 -4.58 9.97 13.45
C PHE A 83 -3.16 10.17 14.03
N GLY A 84 -2.56 9.11 14.58
CA GLY A 84 -1.15 9.12 15.02
C GLY A 84 -0.92 9.73 16.41
N SER A 85 -1.92 9.69 17.29
CA SER A 85 -1.89 10.38 18.59
C SER A 85 -1.81 9.44 19.79
N ARG A 86 -1.84 8.12 19.58
CA ARG A 86 -1.83 7.14 20.68
C ARG A 86 -0.43 6.59 20.89
N TYR A 87 0.30 7.14 21.86
CA TYR A 87 1.67 6.73 22.18
C TYR A 87 1.67 5.74 23.34
N LEU A 88 2.37 4.62 23.18
CA LEU A 88 2.57 3.63 24.24
C LEU A 88 3.88 3.93 24.98
N GLY A 89 3.78 4.27 26.26
CA GLY A 89 4.89 4.55 27.17
C GLY A 89 5.19 3.41 28.15
N GLU A 90 6.24 3.60 28.95
CA GLU A 90 6.59 2.70 30.05
C GLU A 90 5.53 2.79 31.16
N GLY A 91 4.99 1.64 31.58
CA GLY A 91 3.94 1.55 32.60
C GLY A 91 2.50 1.50 32.06
N ASP A 92 2.28 1.83 30.78
CA ASP A 92 0.94 1.83 30.19
C ASP A 92 0.36 0.40 30.05
N ASP A 93 -0.96 0.26 30.21
CA ASP A 93 -1.66 -0.99 29.85
C ASP A 93 -1.79 -1.08 28.33
N VAL A 94 -0.95 -1.92 27.74
CA VAL A 94 -0.96 -2.22 26.30
C VAL A 94 -2.36 -2.59 25.76
N PHE A 95 -3.26 -3.11 26.59
CA PHE A 95 -4.62 -3.52 26.21
C PHE A 95 -5.72 -2.48 26.50
N GLU A 96 -5.35 -1.27 26.90
CA GLU A 96 -6.28 -0.16 27.12
C GLU A 96 -6.99 0.23 25.81
N PHE A 97 -6.22 0.41 24.73
CA PHE A 97 -6.73 0.65 23.38
C PHE A 97 -6.60 -0.59 22.50
N ASN A 98 -7.33 -0.61 21.37
CA ASN A 98 -7.17 -1.67 20.36
C ASN A 98 -5.92 -1.46 19.48
N ALA A 99 -5.35 -0.26 19.50
CA ALA A 99 -4.21 0.10 18.68
C ALA A 99 -3.43 1.27 19.27
N TRP A 100 -2.11 1.23 19.10
CA TRP A 100 -1.12 2.24 19.45
C TRP A 100 -0.29 2.60 18.22
N ASP A 101 0.10 3.87 18.12
CA ASP A 101 0.89 4.47 17.06
C ASP A 101 2.37 4.60 17.50
N HIS A 102 3.29 4.59 16.54
CA HIS A 102 4.73 4.81 16.76
C HIS A 102 5.38 3.79 17.73
N VAL A 103 4.92 2.54 17.72
CA VAL A 103 5.40 1.49 18.63
C VAL A 103 6.52 0.66 17.99
N GLU A 104 7.68 0.64 18.63
CA GLU A 104 8.78 -0.26 18.25
C GLU A 104 8.46 -1.72 18.60
N THR A 105 9.01 -2.65 17.82
CA THR A 105 8.86 -4.08 18.11
C THR A 105 9.75 -4.50 19.27
N ASP A 106 9.19 -5.28 20.20
CA ASP A 106 9.94 -5.91 21.28
C ASP A 106 10.82 -7.07 20.76
N ASP A 107 11.80 -7.47 21.56
CA ASP A 107 12.76 -8.51 21.16
C ASP A 107 12.10 -9.88 20.98
N ALA A 108 11.04 -10.16 21.75
CA ALA A 108 10.23 -11.36 21.58
C ALA A 108 9.58 -11.42 20.19
N TYR A 109 9.03 -10.30 19.68
CA TYR A 109 8.49 -10.23 18.34
C TYR A 109 9.57 -10.35 17.26
N LYS A 110 10.75 -9.73 17.47
CA LYS A 110 11.88 -9.85 16.53
C LYS A 110 12.33 -11.31 16.40
N GLU A 111 12.48 -12.02 17.53
CA GLU A 111 12.83 -13.43 17.54
C GLU A 111 11.75 -14.28 16.86
N TYR A 112 10.47 -14.04 17.20
CA TYR A 112 9.34 -14.70 16.55
C TYR A 112 9.35 -14.49 15.03
N ALA A 113 9.57 -13.26 14.56
CA ALA A 113 9.63 -12.93 13.14
C ALA A 113 10.74 -13.71 12.43
N GLU A 114 11.96 -13.76 12.99
CA GLU A 114 13.08 -14.53 12.43
C GLU A 114 12.78 -16.04 12.38
N GLN A 115 12.12 -16.59 13.41
CA GLN A 115 11.64 -17.97 13.38
C GLN A 115 10.60 -18.22 12.28
N GLN A 116 9.70 -17.27 12.03
CA GLN A 116 8.74 -17.38 10.92
C GLN A 116 9.44 -17.32 9.57
N TYR A 117 10.40 -16.40 9.38
CA TYR A 117 11.17 -16.31 8.14
C TYR A 117 11.93 -17.60 7.86
N ALA A 118 12.57 -18.19 8.86
CA ALA A 118 13.25 -19.48 8.72
C ALA A 118 12.28 -20.60 8.26
N LYS A 119 11.08 -20.69 8.85
CA LYS A 119 10.05 -21.67 8.46
C LYS A 119 9.55 -21.44 7.03
N GLN A 120 9.39 -20.18 6.63
CA GLN A 120 8.96 -19.80 5.29
C GLN A 120 10.02 -20.18 4.24
N ARG A 121 11.31 -19.89 4.51
CA ARG A 121 12.44 -20.28 3.64
C ARG A 121 12.55 -21.79 3.45
N GLN A 122 12.25 -22.58 4.48
CA GLN A 122 12.23 -24.05 4.39
C GLN A 122 11.10 -24.60 3.51
N ASN A 123 10.07 -23.79 3.24
CA ASN A 123 8.90 -24.20 2.46
C ASN A 123 8.61 -23.19 1.35
N PRO A 124 9.53 -23.01 0.39
CA PRO A 124 9.34 -22.09 -0.72
C PRO A 124 8.20 -22.57 -1.63
N VAL A 125 7.70 -21.67 -2.47
CA VAL A 125 6.82 -22.05 -3.58
C VAL A 125 7.57 -22.98 -4.53
N SER A 126 6.86 -23.92 -5.15
CA SER A 126 7.47 -24.83 -6.14
C SER A 126 7.92 -24.07 -7.40
N ASP A 127 8.89 -24.59 -8.15
CA ASP A 127 9.34 -23.96 -9.42
C ASP A 127 8.21 -23.81 -10.44
N PHE A 128 7.28 -24.76 -10.45
CA PHE A 128 6.07 -24.68 -11.28
C PHE A 128 5.22 -23.46 -10.88
N GLU A 129 5.00 -23.26 -9.58
CA GLU A 129 4.26 -22.10 -9.08
C GLU A 129 5.02 -20.80 -9.33
N LYS A 130 6.35 -20.75 -9.11
CA LYS A 130 7.18 -19.58 -9.47
C LYS A 130 6.90 -19.14 -10.91
N ARG A 131 7.02 -20.07 -11.86
CA ARG A 131 6.74 -19.79 -13.29
C ARG A 131 5.29 -19.34 -13.51
N LYS A 132 4.31 -20.02 -12.90
CA LYS A 132 2.88 -19.69 -13.03
C LYS A 132 2.56 -18.27 -12.55
N PHE A 133 3.13 -17.83 -11.43
CA PHE A 133 2.86 -16.52 -10.84
C PHE A 133 3.69 -15.39 -11.47
N SER A 134 4.83 -15.72 -12.10
CA SER A 134 5.67 -14.73 -12.79
C SER A 134 5.33 -14.51 -14.26
N LEU A 135 4.69 -15.47 -14.96
CA LEU A 135 4.45 -15.37 -16.41
C LEU A 135 3.44 -14.28 -16.80
N ASP A 136 2.34 -14.16 -16.04
CA ASP A 136 1.29 -13.17 -16.27
C ASP A 136 0.79 -12.64 -14.91
N PRO A 137 1.56 -11.74 -14.27
CA PRO A 137 1.20 -11.20 -12.96
C PRO A 137 -0.09 -10.34 -13.02
N ALA A 138 -0.34 -9.66 -14.15
CA ALA A 138 -1.52 -8.82 -14.34
C ALA A 138 -2.83 -9.63 -14.28
N ARG A 139 -2.81 -10.91 -14.71
CA ARG A 139 -3.96 -11.82 -14.59
C ARG A 139 -4.50 -11.92 -13.17
N TRP A 140 -3.63 -11.93 -12.17
CA TRP A 140 -4.03 -12.09 -10.77
C TRP A 140 -4.71 -10.85 -10.24
N TRP A 141 -4.26 -9.66 -10.63
CA TRP A 141 -4.96 -8.41 -10.31
C TRP A 141 -6.26 -8.24 -11.07
N ASN A 142 -6.31 -8.65 -12.34
CA ASN A 142 -7.58 -8.70 -13.08
C ASN A 142 -8.61 -9.58 -12.37
N LEU A 143 -8.20 -10.77 -11.89
CA LEU A 143 -9.07 -11.65 -11.11
C LEU A 143 -9.47 -11.03 -9.77
N PHE A 144 -8.52 -10.39 -9.08
CA PHE A 144 -8.77 -9.70 -7.82
C PHE A 144 -9.86 -8.62 -7.98
N TYR A 145 -9.71 -7.70 -8.94
CA TYR A 145 -10.68 -6.63 -9.15
C TYR A 145 -12.00 -7.12 -9.74
N LYS A 146 -11.99 -8.21 -10.52
CA LYS A 146 -13.23 -8.87 -10.96
C LYS A 146 -14.05 -9.37 -9.77
N ASN A 147 -13.39 -9.91 -8.75
CA ASN A 147 -14.07 -10.48 -7.58
C ASN A 147 -14.46 -9.43 -6.54
N ASN A 148 -13.68 -8.36 -6.42
CA ASN A 148 -13.80 -7.39 -5.32
C ASN A 148 -14.39 -6.03 -5.74
N ALA A 149 -14.27 -5.65 -7.01
CA ALA A 149 -14.63 -4.33 -7.53
C ALA A 149 -14.07 -3.19 -6.65
N ALA A 150 -14.91 -2.21 -6.30
CA ALA A 150 -14.53 -1.05 -5.47
C ALA A 150 -14.67 -1.28 -3.95
N ASN A 151 -15.03 -2.49 -3.51
CA ASN A 151 -15.47 -2.73 -2.13
C ASN A 151 -14.34 -3.15 -1.16
N PHE A 152 -13.17 -3.53 -1.68
CA PHE A 152 -12.11 -4.11 -0.86
C PHE A 152 -11.26 -3.05 -0.15
N PHE A 153 -10.80 -2.05 -0.90
CA PHE A 153 -9.96 -0.99 -0.35
C PHE A 153 -10.81 0.21 0.07
N LYS A 154 -10.48 0.80 1.23
CA LYS A 154 -11.15 1.99 1.74
C LYS A 154 -10.52 3.26 1.17
N ASN A 155 -11.32 4.32 1.05
CA ASN A 155 -10.82 5.66 0.73
C ASN A 155 -9.78 6.12 1.76
N ARG A 156 -8.70 6.74 1.26
CA ARG A 156 -7.54 7.11 2.06
C ARG A 156 -7.78 8.45 2.77
N LYS A 157 -8.32 8.40 3.99
CA LYS A 157 -8.64 9.60 4.80
C LYS A 157 -7.41 10.35 5.32
N TRP A 158 -6.21 9.76 5.23
CA TRP A 158 -4.96 10.31 5.76
C TRP A 158 -4.12 11.04 4.70
N LEU A 159 -4.53 11.05 3.43
CA LEU A 159 -3.68 11.51 2.32
C LEU A 159 -3.12 12.92 2.50
N GLN A 160 -3.95 13.89 2.88
CA GLN A 160 -3.50 15.29 2.98
C GLN A 160 -2.61 15.54 4.21
N GLN A 161 -2.80 14.78 5.29
CA GLN A 161 -1.95 14.84 6.47
C GLN A 161 -0.53 14.33 6.15
N GLU A 162 -0.47 13.22 5.43
CA GLU A 162 0.78 12.52 5.11
C GLU A 162 1.48 13.08 3.86
N PHE A 163 0.69 13.61 2.92
CA PHE A 163 1.16 14.21 1.66
C PHE A 163 0.55 15.61 1.46
N PRO A 164 1.03 16.63 2.20
CA PRO A 164 0.49 17.99 2.11
C PRO A 164 0.50 18.59 0.70
N VAL A 165 1.42 18.15 -0.17
CA VAL A 165 1.46 18.56 -1.58
C VAL A 165 0.13 18.28 -2.30
N LEU A 166 -0.60 17.23 -1.94
CA LEU A 166 -1.91 16.94 -2.53
C LEU A 166 -2.95 17.98 -2.14
N ALA A 167 -2.84 18.61 -0.97
CA ALA A 167 -3.70 19.73 -0.58
C ALA A 167 -3.32 21.03 -1.30
N GLU A 168 -2.04 21.20 -1.67
CA GLU A 168 -1.57 22.38 -2.41
C GLU A 168 -2.02 22.38 -3.86
N VAL A 169 -1.90 21.25 -4.56
CA VAL A 169 -2.20 21.16 -6.01
C VAL A 169 -3.70 21.24 -6.33
N ILE A 170 -4.57 21.07 -5.33
CA ILE A 170 -6.02 21.13 -5.48
C ILE A 170 -6.62 22.50 -5.10
N LYS A 171 -5.81 23.50 -4.75
CA LYS A 171 -6.27 24.86 -4.47
C LYS A 171 -6.72 25.55 -5.77
N GLU A 172 -7.70 26.44 -5.64
CA GLU A 172 -8.31 27.17 -6.78
C GLU A 172 -7.28 27.92 -7.64
N ASP A 173 -6.24 28.46 -7.01
CA ASP A 173 -5.17 29.26 -7.63
C ASP A 173 -3.88 28.48 -7.92
N ALA A 174 -3.86 27.14 -7.75
CA ALA A 174 -2.67 26.32 -7.95
C ALA A 174 -2.18 26.25 -9.41
N GLY A 175 -2.97 26.76 -10.37
CA GLY A 175 -2.70 26.70 -11.80
C GLY A 175 -2.80 25.28 -12.37
N PRO A 176 -2.32 25.04 -13.61
CA PRO A 176 -2.28 23.71 -14.21
C PRO A 176 -1.46 22.74 -13.36
N LYS A 177 -2.09 21.65 -12.91
CA LYS A 177 -1.44 20.61 -12.10
C LYS A 177 -1.80 19.23 -12.59
N VAL A 178 -0.79 18.36 -12.68
CA VAL A 178 -0.95 16.97 -13.11
C VAL A 178 -0.52 16.03 -11.98
N ILE A 179 -1.44 15.18 -11.53
CA ILE A 179 -1.17 14.07 -10.62
C ILE A 179 -1.19 12.77 -11.42
N LEU A 180 -0.19 11.92 -11.24
CA LEU A 180 -0.20 10.53 -11.72
C LEU A 180 -0.35 9.58 -10.53
N GLU A 181 -1.50 8.92 -10.40
CA GLU A 181 -1.66 7.78 -9.49
C GLU A 181 -1.24 6.50 -10.23
N ILE A 182 -0.18 5.85 -9.74
CA ILE A 182 0.36 4.62 -10.30
C ILE A 182 -0.13 3.45 -9.45
N GLY A 183 -0.71 2.42 -10.07
CA GLY A 183 -1.43 1.35 -9.38
C GLY A 183 -2.70 1.86 -8.72
N ALA A 184 -3.51 2.60 -9.48
CA ALA A 184 -4.68 3.32 -8.98
C ALA A 184 -5.80 2.40 -8.48
N GLY A 185 -5.82 1.12 -8.88
CA GLY A 185 -6.78 0.15 -8.39
C GLY A 185 -8.24 0.55 -8.65
N ALA A 186 -8.99 0.79 -7.58
CA ALA A 186 -10.37 1.27 -7.65
C ALA A 186 -10.51 2.80 -7.50
N GLY A 187 -9.40 3.54 -7.51
CA GLY A 187 -9.36 5.00 -7.39
C GLY A 187 -9.51 5.51 -5.95
N ASN A 188 -9.07 4.72 -4.96
CA ASN A 188 -9.20 5.08 -3.55
C ASN A 188 -8.30 6.25 -3.10
N THR A 189 -7.40 6.71 -3.98
CA THR A 189 -6.68 7.99 -3.84
C THR A 189 -7.29 9.05 -4.76
N ALA A 190 -7.42 8.77 -6.06
CA ALA A 190 -7.93 9.74 -7.03
C ALA A 190 -9.31 10.31 -6.65
N PHE A 191 -10.28 9.49 -6.27
CA PHE A 191 -11.64 9.99 -5.97
C PHE A 191 -11.69 10.85 -4.70
N PRO A 192 -11.01 10.50 -3.59
CA PRO A 192 -10.87 11.44 -2.48
C PRO A 192 -10.19 12.76 -2.83
N VAL A 193 -9.15 12.75 -3.67
CA VAL A 193 -8.50 13.98 -4.15
C VAL A 193 -9.47 14.82 -4.98
N LEU A 194 -10.22 14.19 -5.90
CA LEU A 194 -11.24 14.88 -6.70
C LEU A 194 -12.39 15.45 -5.86
N ALA A 195 -12.83 14.73 -4.82
CA ALA A 195 -13.93 15.16 -3.97
C ALA A 195 -13.61 16.47 -3.23
N GLU A 196 -12.35 16.70 -2.90
CA GLU A 196 -11.85 17.92 -2.24
C GLU A 196 -11.30 18.95 -3.23
N ASN A 197 -11.33 18.67 -4.54
CA ASN A 197 -10.68 19.50 -5.54
C ASN A 197 -11.39 20.85 -5.74
N LYS A 198 -10.62 21.93 -5.65
CA LYS A 198 -11.05 23.30 -5.99
C LYS A 198 -10.30 23.86 -7.21
N ASN A 199 -9.27 23.16 -7.70
CA ASN A 199 -8.48 23.58 -8.85
C ASN A 199 -9.19 23.21 -10.17
N PRO A 200 -9.68 24.18 -10.95
CA PRO A 200 -10.34 23.90 -12.23
C PRO A 200 -9.38 23.37 -13.31
N GLN A 201 -8.06 23.47 -13.10
CA GLN A 201 -7.01 23.05 -14.04
C GLN A 201 -6.26 21.80 -13.54
N LEU A 202 -6.80 21.08 -12.56
CA LEU A 202 -6.25 19.80 -12.13
C LEU A 202 -6.54 18.71 -13.16
N LYS A 203 -5.51 17.91 -13.48
CA LYS A 203 -5.65 16.64 -14.16
C LYS A 203 -5.08 15.50 -13.34
N ILE A 204 -5.85 14.44 -13.14
CA ILE A 204 -5.40 13.18 -12.54
C ILE A 204 -5.32 12.13 -13.63
N HIS A 205 -4.14 11.53 -13.81
CA HIS A 205 -3.96 10.30 -14.57
C HIS A 205 -3.93 9.14 -13.58
N ALA A 206 -4.92 8.25 -13.65
CA ALA A 206 -5.07 7.10 -12.77
C ALA A 206 -4.73 5.82 -13.54
N CYS A 207 -3.49 5.36 -13.39
CA CYS A 207 -2.95 4.25 -14.16
C CYS A 207 -2.88 2.98 -13.33
N ASP A 208 -3.29 1.87 -13.93
CA ASP A 208 -3.13 0.54 -13.34
C ASP A 208 -2.88 -0.49 -14.44
N TYR A 209 -1.95 -1.42 -14.24
CA TYR A 209 -1.69 -2.46 -15.25
C TYR A 209 -2.83 -3.48 -15.37
N SER A 210 -3.74 -3.53 -14.39
CA SER A 210 -4.96 -4.31 -14.45
C SER A 210 -6.02 -3.57 -15.25
N LYS A 211 -6.36 -4.09 -16.43
CA LYS A 211 -7.51 -3.61 -17.21
C LYS A 211 -8.82 -3.64 -16.42
N THR A 212 -9.00 -4.61 -15.52
CA THR A 212 -10.20 -4.69 -14.70
C THR A 212 -10.24 -3.60 -13.63
N ALA A 213 -9.11 -3.22 -13.04
CA ALA A 213 -9.01 -2.06 -12.15
C ALA A 213 -9.41 -0.77 -12.87
N VAL A 214 -8.87 -0.54 -14.07
CA VAL A 214 -9.19 0.62 -14.91
C VAL A 214 -10.68 0.66 -15.26
N GLU A 215 -11.30 -0.48 -15.58
CA GLU A 215 -12.75 -0.56 -15.78
C GLU A 215 -13.54 -0.18 -14.52
N VAL A 216 -13.08 -0.57 -13.32
CA VAL A 216 -13.72 -0.21 -12.05
C VAL A 216 -13.67 1.30 -11.84
N ILE A 217 -12.52 1.94 -12.07
CA ILE A 217 -12.38 3.40 -11.95
C ILE A 217 -13.30 4.11 -12.95
N ARG A 218 -13.30 3.71 -14.22
CA ARG A 218 -14.12 4.33 -15.27
C ARG A 218 -15.63 4.18 -15.04
N LYS A 219 -16.07 3.15 -14.30
CA LYS A 219 -17.48 2.92 -13.92
C LYS A 219 -17.91 3.69 -12.67
N ASN A 220 -16.99 4.35 -11.97
CA ASN A 220 -17.33 5.12 -10.78
C ASN A 220 -18.18 6.34 -11.15
N LYS A 221 -19.24 6.63 -10.38
CA LYS A 221 -20.14 7.76 -10.61
C LYS A 221 -19.45 9.13 -10.53
N ALA A 222 -18.34 9.22 -9.80
CA ALA A 222 -17.52 10.42 -9.69
C ALA A 222 -16.49 10.58 -10.82
N TYR A 223 -16.44 9.63 -11.77
CA TYR A 223 -15.54 9.73 -12.91
C TYR A 223 -15.98 10.88 -13.84
N ASN A 224 -15.20 11.95 -13.88
CA ASN A 224 -15.37 13.05 -14.81
C ASN A 224 -14.12 13.15 -15.72
N PRO A 225 -14.23 12.86 -17.03
CA PRO A 225 -13.09 12.88 -17.95
C PRO A 225 -12.40 14.25 -18.07
N GLU A 226 -13.04 15.33 -17.63
CA GLU A 226 -12.43 16.66 -17.49
C GLU A 226 -11.24 16.60 -16.52
N PHE A 227 -11.44 16.07 -15.32
CA PHE A 227 -10.46 16.06 -14.23
C PHE A 227 -9.67 14.76 -14.09
N ILE A 228 -10.18 13.63 -14.58
CA ILE A 228 -9.52 12.33 -14.43
C ILE A 228 -9.51 11.53 -15.74
N GLN A 229 -8.37 10.92 -16.02
CA GLN A 229 -8.19 9.95 -17.10
C GLN A 229 -7.64 8.65 -16.49
N ALA A 230 -8.32 7.53 -16.66
CA ALA A 230 -7.84 6.23 -16.18
C ALA A 230 -7.41 5.35 -17.35
N ASP A 231 -6.22 4.77 -17.30
CA ASP A 231 -5.66 3.97 -18.39
C ASP A 231 -4.86 2.76 -17.92
N VAL A 232 -4.77 1.76 -18.80
CA VAL A 232 -3.92 0.59 -18.57
C VAL A 232 -2.48 0.98 -18.82
N TRP A 233 -1.66 0.90 -17.78
CA TRP A 233 -0.23 1.15 -17.88
C TRP A 233 0.53 0.39 -16.81
N ASP A 234 1.60 -0.28 -17.23
CA ASP A 234 2.57 -0.92 -16.34
C ASP A 234 3.73 0.04 -16.13
N VAL A 235 4.01 0.38 -14.87
CA VAL A 235 5.10 1.28 -14.49
C VAL A 235 6.47 0.78 -14.94
N ALA A 236 6.61 -0.53 -15.16
CA ALA A 236 7.84 -1.15 -15.66
C ALA A 236 7.82 -1.43 -17.18
N SER A 237 6.87 -0.86 -17.95
CA SER A 237 6.86 -1.00 -19.41
C SER A 237 7.86 -0.08 -20.10
N ASP A 238 8.03 -0.25 -21.41
CA ASP A 238 8.92 0.59 -22.23
C ASP A 238 8.33 1.93 -22.67
N SER A 239 7.06 2.19 -22.40
CA SER A 239 6.38 3.41 -22.82
C SER A 239 5.92 4.21 -21.61
N LEU A 240 5.88 5.54 -21.75
CA LEU A 240 5.22 6.41 -20.78
C LEU A 240 3.70 6.16 -20.74
N PRO A 241 2.99 6.57 -19.67
CA PRO A 241 1.55 6.40 -19.57
C PRO A 241 0.80 7.12 -20.71
N PRO A 242 -0.35 6.58 -21.19
CA PRO A 242 -1.13 7.25 -22.22
C PRO A 242 -1.51 8.69 -21.85
N GLY A 243 -1.25 9.61 -22.77
CA GLY A 243 -1.54 11.04 -22.59
C GLY A 243 -0.56 11.79 -21.69
N LEU A 244 0.55 11.17 -21.28
CA LEU A 244 1.64 11.81 -20.55
C LEU A 244 2.94 11.77 -21.35
N GLU A 245 3.73 12.82 -21.17
CA GLU A 245 5.04 13.01 -21.81
C GLU A 245 6.14 13.12 -20.74
N GLU A 246 7.39 13.13 -21.17
CA GLU A 246 8.51 13.41 -20.27
C GLU A 246 8.34 14.79 -19.62
N GLY A 247 8.56 14.89 -18.31
CA GLY A 247 8.46 16.17 -17.62
C GLY A 247 7.06 16.76 -17.56
N SER A 248 6.01 15.95 -17.63
CA SER A 248 4.61 16.43 -17.65
C SER A 248 3.88 16.36 -16.30
N VAL A 249 4.38 15.59 -15.33
CA VAL A 249 3.73 15.30 -14.05
C VAL A 249 4.30 16.15 -12.91
N ASP A 250 3.43 16.77 -12.10
CA ASP A 250 3.84 17.51 -10.89
C ASP A 250 4.01 16.57 -9.69
N VAL A 251 3.07 15.63 -9.51
CA VAL A 251 3.05 14.67 -8.38
C VAL A 251 2.75 13.26 -8.86
N ALA A 252 3.66 12.32 -8.60
CA ALA A 252 3.41 10.88 -8.76
C ALA A 252 3.03 10.28 -7.41
N VAL A 253 2.01 9.42 -7.37
CA VAL A 253 1.53 8.75 -6.15
C VAL A 253 1.66 7.24 -6.33
N LEU A 254 2.39 6.59 -5.42
CA LEU A 254 2.57 5.14 -5.35
C LEU A 254 2.19 4.64 -3.95
N ILE A 255 1.00 4.07 -3.80
CA ILE A 255 0.50 3.58 -2.50
C ILE A 255 0.15 2.09 -2.62
N PHE A 256 0.95 1.22 -1.99
CA PHE A 256 0.84 -0.25 -1.99
C PHE A 256 0.93 -0.90 -3.37
N ILE A 257 1.84 -0.41 -4.21
CA ILE A 257 2.02 -0.87 -5.60
C ILE A 257 3.44 -1.34 -5.85
N PHE A 258 4.43 -0.68 -5.27
CA PHE A 258 5.84 -0.93 -5.55
C PHE A 258 6.26 -2.30 -5.00
N SER A 259 5.64 -2.73 -3.90
CA SER A 259 5.77 -4.09 -3.38
C SER A 259 5.20 -5.18 -4.30
N ALA A 260 4.31 -4.86 -5.25
CA ALA A 260 3.77 -5.86 -6.17
C ALA A 260 4.70 -6.14 -7.37
N LEU A 261 5.66 -5.26 -7.61
CA LEU A 261 6.70 -5.41 -8.63
C LEU A 261 7.69 -6.50 -8.21
N SER A 262 8.22 -7.23 -9.19
CA SER A 262 9.40 -8.07 -8.92
C SER A 262 10.66 -7.21 -8.83
N PRO A 263 11.70 -7.65 -8.10
CA PRO A 263 12.91 -6.87 -7.90
C PRO A 263 13.60 -6.38 -9.19
N ASP A 264 13.54 -7.18 -10.25
CA ASP A 264 14.06 -6.87 -11.59
C ASP A 264 13.31 -5.72 -12.29
N GLN A 265 12.10 -5.39 -11.85
CA GLN A 265 11.28 -4.30 -12.41
C GLN A 265 11.55 -2.95 -11.76
N TRP A 266 12.20 -2.89 -10.58
CA TRP A 266 12.34 -1.66 -9.81
C TRP A 266 13.14 -0.58 -10.53
N ALA A 267 14.26 -0.94 -11.19
CA ALA A 267 15.09 0.01 -11.91
C ALA A 267 14.28 0.73 -13.02
N LYS A 268 13.54 -0.06 -13.82
CA LYS A 268 12.69 0.47 -14.89
C LYS A 268 11.55 1.32 -14.33
N ALA A 269 10.91 0.87 -13.24
CA ALA A 269 9.84 1.63 -12.61
C ALA A 269 10.33 2.99 -12.07
N VAL A 270 11.45 3.02 -11.36
CA VAL A 270 12.07 4.27 -10.86
C VAL A 270 12.43 5.19 -12.03
N HIS A 271 13.02 4.64 -13.10
CA HIS A 271 13.36 5.39 -14.30
C HIS A 271 12.13 6.03 -14.97
N ASN A 272 11.07 5.26 -15.20
CA ASN A 272 9.85 5.78 -15.82
C ASN A 272 9.18 6.85 -14.94
N VAL A 273 9.11 6.65 -13.63
CA VAL A 273 8.59 7.66 -12.69
C VAL A 273 9.43 8.94 -12.76
N TYR A 274 10.75 8.81 -12.83
CA TYR A 274 11.62 9.97 -13.01
C TYR A 274 11.37 10.67 -14.34
N GLN A 275 11.24 9.94 -15.44
CA GLN A 275 11.01 10.53 -16.77
C GLN A 275 9.72 11.36 -16.80
N VAL A 276 8.59 10.83 -16.30
CA VAL A 276 7.31 11.57 -16.38
C VAL A 276 7.29 12.83 -15.51
N LEU A 277 8.06 12.86 -14.41
CA LEU A 277 8.04 13.98 -13.48
C LEU A 277 8.73 15.22 -14.06
N LYS A 278 8.13 16.39 -13.82
CA LYS A 278 8.78 17.69 -14.01
C LYS A 278 10.05 17.80 -13.17
N PRO A 279 11.04 18.63 -13.56
CA PRO A 279 12.09 19.05 -12.63
C PRO A 279 11.47 19.60 -11.34
N GLY A 280 11.94 19.13 -10.19
CA GLY A 280 11.34 19.46 -8.89
C GLY A 280 10.03 18.74 -8.56
N GLY A 281 9.52 17.87 -9.43
CA GLY A 281 8.33 17.06 -9.20
C GLY A 281 8.50 16.07 -8.04
N LEU A 282 7.37 15.67 -7.43
CA LEU A 282 7.36 14.89 -6.20
C LEU A 282 6.76 13.49 -6.38
N VAL A 283 7.34 12.51 -5.70
CA VAL A 283 6.77 11.18 -5.48
C VAL A 283 6.21 11.11 -4.07
N CYS A 284 4.94 10.76 -3.93
CA CYS A 284 4.30 10.39 -2.67
C CYS A 284 4.24 8.86 -2.58
N PHE A 285 4.97 8.28 -1.63
CA PHE A 285 5.18 6.84 -1.55
C PHE A 285 4.66 6.26 -0.24
N ARG A 286 3.96 5.13 -0.29
CA ARG A 286 3.67 4.30 0.89
C ARG A 286 3.59 2.82 0.53
N ASP A 287 4.32 1.97 1.24
CA ASP A 287 4.29 0.52 0.99
C ASP A 287 4.58 -0.32 2.25
N TYR A 288 4.65 -1.65 2.13
CA TYR A 288 4.88 -2.57 3.25
C TYR A 288 6.35 -2.58 3.70
N GLY A 289 6.56 -2.53 5.01
CA GLY A 289 7.89 -2.66 5.64
C GLY A 289 8.16 -4.07 6.16
N ARG A 290 9.43 -4.46 6.20
CA ARG A 290 9.87 -5.73 6.83
C ARG A 290 9.42 -5.79 8.29
N GLY A 291 9.00 -6.97 8.72
CA GLY A 291 8.46 -7.20 10.07
C GLY A 291 6.96 -6.96 10.20
N ASP A 292 6.26 -6.55 9.14
CA ASP A 292 4.79 -6.41 9.17
C ASP A 292 4.12 -7.76 9.49
N LEU A 293 3.00 -7.69 10.23
CA LEU A 293 2.18 -8.85 10.58
C LEU A 293 1.84 -9.72 9.36
N ALA A 294 1.55 -9.10 8.21
CA ALA A 294 1.23 -9.83 6.99
C ALA A 294 2.41 -10.66 6.48
N GLN A 295 3.65 -10.20 6.69
CA GLN A 295 4.86 -10.92 6.31
C GLN A 295 5.09 -12.13 7.22
N VAL A 296 5.06 -11.93 8.54
CA VAL A 296 5.40 -12.99 9.51
C VAL A 296 4.39 -14.14 9.49
N ARG A 297 3.15 -13.89 9.03
CA ARG A 297 2.09 -14.92 8.99
C ARG A 297 1.96 -15.66 7.66
N PHE A 298 2.85 -15.45 6.68
CA PHE A 298 2.78 -16.21 5.45
C PHE A 298 2.89 -17.71 5.74
N ARG A 299 1.96 -18.48 5.16
CA ARG A 299 1.92 -19.93 5.28
C ARG A 299 2.96 -20.57 4.36
N LYS A 300 3.25 -21.86 4.60
CA LYS A 300 4.09 -22.69 3.73
C LYS A 300 3.66 -22.60 2.26
N GLY A 301 4.63 -22.67 1.35
CA GLY A 301 4.38 -22.60 -0.10
C GLY A 301 3.99 -21.22 -0.60
N ARG A 302 4.37 -20.15 0.12
CA ARG A 302 4.14 -18.75 -0.29
C ARG A 302 5.41 -17.92 -0.45
N TYR A 303 6.53 -18.38 0.09
CA TYR A 303 7.84 -17.74 -0.02
C TYR A 303 8.35 -17.87 -1.45
N LEU A 304 8.51 -16.74 -2.15
CA LEU A 304 9.00 -16.68 -3.53
C LEU A 304 10.51 -16.43 -3.54
N ASP A 305 10.94 -15.42 -2.79
CA ASP A 305 12.34 -15.04 -2.55
C ASP A 305 12.42 -14.26 -1.22
N GLU A 306 13.60 -13.81 -0.82
CA GLU A 306 13.80 -13.05 0.42
C GLU A 306 12.92 -11.79 0.40
N ASN A 307 12.12 -11.65 1.46
CA ASN A 307 11.08 -10.62 1.59
C ASN A 307 10.00 -10.60 0.49
N PHE A 308 9.97 -11.55 -0.44
CA PHE A 308 9.04 -11.59 -1.58
C PHE A 308 8.12 -12.81 -1.53
N TYR A 309 6.82 -12.58 -1.61
CA TYR A 309 5.81 -13.62 -1.35
C TYR A 309 4.66 -13.59 -2.35
N ILE A 310 4.00 -14.74 -2.52
CA ILE A 310 2.72 -14.87 -3.21
C ILE A 310 1.59 -14.82 -2.18
N ARG A 311 0.60 -13.98 -2.42
CA ARG A 311 -0.62 -13.85 -1.61
C ARG A 311 -1.63 -14.97 -1.92
N GLY A 312 -2.64 -15.09 -1.05
CA GLY A 312 -3.71 -16.08 -1.21
C GLY A 312 -4.51 -15.94 -2.51
N ASP A 313 -4.63 -14.72 -3.02
CA ASP A 313 -5.28 -14.38 -4.30
C ASP A 313 -4.37 -14.54 -5.53
N GLY A 314 -3.10 -14.92 -5.32
CA GLY A 314 -2.10 -15.10 -6.37
C GLY A 314 -1.33 -13.83 -6.77
N THR A 315 -1.67 -12.67 -6.21
CA THR A 315 -0.87 -11.46 -6.36
C THR A 315 0.44 -11.58 -5.58
N ARG A 316 1.43 -10.74 -5.87
CA ARG A 316 2.75 -10.77 -5.22
C ARG A 316 2.90 -9.59 -4.26
N VAL A 317 3.77 -9.73 -3.27
CA VAL A 317 4.11 -8.65 -2.33
C VAL A 317 5.55 -8.80 -1.83
N TYR A 318 6.26 -7.68 -1.87
CA TYR A 318 7.56 -7.48 -1.26
C TYR A 318 7.44 -6.68 0.05
N PHE A 319 8.31 -6.95 1.02
CA PHE A 319 8.40 -6.20 2.28
C PHE A 319 9.77 -5.53 2.38
N PHE A 320 9.78 -4.20 2.32
CA PHE A 320 11.02 -3.46 2.20
C PHE A 320 11.66 -3.18 3.54
N ASP A 321 12.99 -3.27 3.58
CA ASP A 321 13.77 -2.55 4.59
C ASP A 321 13.87 -1.07 4.21
N LYS A 322 13.91 -0.19 5.21
CA LYS A 322 13.95 1.26 4.98
C LYS A 322 15.17 1.67 4.15
N ASP A 323 16.35 1.19 4.52
CA ASP A 323 17.60 1.60 3.87
C ASP A 323 17.70 1.04 2.45
N GLN A 324 17.22 -0.19 2.23
CA GLN A 324 17.08 -0.78 0.90
C GLN A 324 16.19 0.09 0.01
N LEU A 325 15.03 0.53 0.52
CA LEU A 325 14.13 1.39 -0.25
C LEU A 325 14.80 2.74 -0.57
N SER A 326 15.52 3.34 0.40
CA SER A 326 16.31 4.55 0.15
C SER A 326 17.32 4.35 -0.97
N ASP A 327 18.06 3.24 -0.95
CA ASP A 327 19.08 2.93 -1.96
C ASP A 327 18.47 2.68 -3.35
N ILE A 328 17.27 2.10 -3.43
CA ILE A 328 16.51 1.95 -4.68
C ILE A 328 16.16 3.31 -5.27
N TRP A 329 15.53 4.20 -4.50
CA TRP A 329 15.05 5.50 -5.01
C TRP A 329 16.18 6.50 -5.28
N THR A 330 17.32 6.36 -4.62
CA THR A 330 18.53 7.18 -4.88
C THR A 330 19.43 6.62 -5.98
N GLY A 331 19.10 5.44 -6.51
CA GLY A 331 19.87 4.72 -7.53
C GLY A 331 21.08 3.93 -7.00
N LYS A 332 21.46 4.11 -5.73
CA LYS A 332 22.62 3.45 -5.11
C LYS A 332 22.55 1.92 -5.19
N LYS A 333 21.37 1.34 -4.99
CA LYS A 333 21.15 -0.12 -5.08
C LYS A 333 21.60 -0.68 -6.44
N PHE A 334 21.29 0.05 -7.51
CA PHE A 334 21.58 -0.40 -8.86
C PHE A 334 23.05 -0.17 -9.25
N ASP A 335 23.67 0.90 -8.73
CA ASP A 335 25.12 1.09 -8.84
C ASP A 335 25.88 -0.09 -8.19
N GLU A 336 25.41 -0.55 -7.03
CA GLU A 336 25.98 -1.70 -6.31
C GLU A 336 25.79 -3.01 -7.07
N ASP A 337 24.59 -3.24 -7.62
CA ASP A 337 24.30 -4.42 -8.44
C ASP A 337 25.15 -4.45 -9.72
N ALA A 338 25.30 -3.31 -10.40
CA ALA A 338 26.13 -3.19 -11.60
C ALA A 338 27.62 -3.44 -11.27
N LYS A 339 28.11 -2.94 -10.13
CA LYS A 339 29.47 -3.23 -9.66
C LYS A 339 29.66 -4.70 -9.32
N ALA A 340 28.71 -5.32 -8.65
CA ALA A 340 28.76 -6.74 -8.30
C ALA A 340 28.78 -7.64 -9.55
N ALA A 341 28.01 -7.28 -10.59
CA ALA A 341 28.00 -7.99 -11.87
C ALA A 341 29.30 -7.79 -12.69
N ALA A 342 30.02 -6.69 -12.47
CA ALA A 342 31.28 -6.38 -13.15
C ALA A 342 32.53 -7.02 -12.52
N VAL A 343 32.42 -7.63 -11.33
CA VAL A 343 33.54 -8.39 -10.74
C VAL A 343 33.66 -9.72 -11.48
N PRO A 344 34.80 -10.02 -12.15
CA PRO A 344 34.96 -11.29 -12.84
C PRO A 344 34.87 -12.43 -11.83
N ALA A 345 34.22 -13.53 -12.22
CA ALA A 345 34.39 -14.85 -11.58
C ALA A 345 35.85 -15.30 -11.77
N ALA A 346 36.78 -14.67 -11.08
CA ALA A 346 38.19 -15.04 -11.04
C ALA A 346 38.35 -16.17 -10.02
N GLU A 347 37.78 -17.34 -10.34
CA GLU A 347 38.21 -18.63 -9.82
C GLU A 347 37.67 -19.74 -10.74
N GLY A 348 38.49 -20.15 -11.71
CA GLY A 348 38.38 -21.43 -12.40
C GLY A 348 37.88 -21.41 -13.84
N ALA A 349 38.76 -21.09 -14.79
CA ALA A 349 38.85 -21.78 -16.09
C ALA A 349 40.05 -21.26 -16.89
N GLU A 350 41.18 -21.96 -16.80
CA GLU A 350 42.20 -21.89 -17.86
C GLU A 350 41.70 -22.66 -19.08
N GLY A 351 41.78 -22.02 -20.26
CA GLY A 351 41.83 -22.71 -21.54
C GLY A 351 40.63 -22.50 -22.47
N ALA A 352 40.75 -21.55 -23.40
CA ALA A 352 40.67 -21.79 -24.85
C ALA A 352 40.65 -20.45 -25.60
N GLU A 353 41.63 -20.25 -26.49
CA GLU A 353 41.71 -19.14 -27.43
C GLU A 353 40.72 -19.32 -28.60
N GLY A 354 40.20 -18.18 -29.09
CA GLY A 354 39.84 -17.98 -30.50
C GLY A 354 38.33 -17.94 -30.81
N VAL A 355 37.82 -16.77 -31.19
CA VAL A 355 37.54 -16.36 -32.59
C VAL A 355 36.74 -15.04 -32.58
N ASP A 356 37.22 -14.07 -33.36
CA ASP A 356 36.60 -12.77 -33.66
C ASP A 356 35.25 -12.87 -34.37
N GLY A 357 34.37 -11.89 -34.11
CA GLY A 357 33.47 -11.38 -35.15
C GLY A 357 32.06 -10.95 -34.74
N ALA A 358 31.81 -9.66 -34.92
CA ALA A 358 30.52 -9.01 -35.24
C ALA A 358 29.59 -8.53 -34.10
N GLN A 359 29.76 -7.25 -33.78
CA GLN A 359 28.74 -6.19 -33.78
C GLN A 359 27.31 -6.53 -33.30
N SER A 360 26.98 -6.05 -32.10
CA SER A 360 25.63 -5.58 -31.75
C SER A 360 25.72 -4.37 -30.80
N THR A 361 26.42 -3.32 -31.23
CA THR A 361 26.29 -1.99 -30.65
C THR A 361 25.05 -1.36 -31.24
N ASP A 362 23.99 -1.16 -30.44
CA ASP A 362 23.05 -0.02 -30.53
C ASP A 362 21.82 -0.15 -29.61
N THR A 363 21.64 -1.26 -28.88
CA THR A 363 20.50 -1.42 -27.94
C THR A 363 20.86 -1.36 -26.45
N GLU A 364 22.14 -1.47 -26.08
CA GLU A 364 22.59 -1.45 -24.67
C GLU A 364 22.92 -0.04 -24.14
N GLN A 365 23.05 0.98 -25.00
CA GLN A 365 23.52 2.31 -24.59
C GLN A 365 22.45 3.25 -24.02
N ALA A 366 21.17 2.85 -23.97
CA ALA A 366 20.08 3.71 -23.53
C ALA A 366 19.76 3.65 -22.01
N MET A 367 20.38 2.75 -21.23
CA MET A 367 20.27 2.73 -19.76
C MET A 367 21.56 3.23 -19.09
N THR A 368 22.20 4.27 -19.64
CA THR A 368 23.55 4.68 -19.22
C THR A 368 23.61 5.42 -17.89
N GLU A 369 22.48 5.90 -17.34
CA GLU A 369 22.44 6.42 -15.98
C GLU A 369 21.04 6.26 -15.36
N ILE A 370 20.96 5.61 -14.19
CA ILE A 370 19.68 5.47 -13.49
C ILE A 370 19.37 6.82 -12.82
N PRO A 371 18.22 7.43 -13.14
CA PRO A 371 17.88 8.72 -12.59
C PRO A 371 17.76 8.69 -11.06
N ARG A 372 18.27 9.72 -10.40
CA ARG A 372 18.40 9.75 -8.93
C ARG A 372 17.40 10.73 -8.32
N PHE A 373 16.60 10.24 -7.38
CA PHE A 373 15.76 11.11 -6.57
C PHE A 373 16.49 11.62 -5.32
N GLU A 374 16.13 12.81 -4.88
CA GLU A 374 16.40 13.27 -3.52
C GLU A 374 15.38 12.67 -2.55
N VAL A 375 15.84 12.16 -1.41
CA VAL A 375 14.96 11.70 -0.33
C VAL A 375 14.60 12.90 0.54
N GLU A 376 13.40 13.45 0.39
CA GLU A 376 12.92 14.53 1.28
C GLU A 376 12.48 14.01 2.64
N ASN A 377 11.86 12.83 2.65
CA ASN A 377 11.45 12.13 3.86
C ASN A 377 11.37 10.64 3.56
N LEU A 378 11.84 9.80 4.48
CA LEU A 378 11.57 8.37 4.49
C LEU A 378 11.48 7.86 5.93
N GLY A 379 10.26 7.51 6.34
CA GLY A 379 9.91 7.05 7.67
C GLY A 379 9.36 5.64 7.70
N VAL A 380 9.39 5.04 8.90
CA VAL A 380 8.71 3.76 9.19
C VAL A 380 7.51 4.07 10.07
N ASP A 381 6.30 3.77 9.59
CA ASP A 381 5.06 3.81 10.38
C ASP A 381 4.85 2.44 11.01
N ARG A 382 5.12 2.35 12.31
CA ARG A 382 4.91 1.15 13.12
C ARG A 382 3.68 1.33 13.99
N ARG A 383 2.80 0.33 13.97
CA ARG A 383 1.61 0.30 14.83
C ARG A 383 1.49 -1.01 15.55
N LEU A 384 1.17 -0.94 16.82
CA LEU A 384 0.78 -2.10 17.60
C LEU A 384 -0.74 -2.21 17.57
N LEU A 385 -1.25 -3.32 17.04
CA LEU A 385 -2.64 -3.73 17.17
C LEU A 385 -2.72 -4.78 18.27
N VAL A 386 -3.77 -4.74 19.09
CA VAL A 386 -3.97 -5.74 20.13
C VAL A 386 -5.33 -6.39 20.02
N ASN A 387 -5.35 -7.70 20.16
CA ASN A 387 -6.57 -8.43 20.45
C ASN A 387 -6.72 -8.49 21.96
N ARG A 388 -7.65 -7.71 22.50
CA ARG A 388 -7.87 -7.60 23.94
C ARG A 388 -8.46 -8.87 24.56
N ALA A 389 -9.19 -9.67 23.76
CA ALA A 389 -9.79 -10.93 24.22
C ALA A 389 -8.76 -12.06 24.30
N SER A 390 -7.93 -12.23 23.27
CA SER A 390 -6.87 -13.25 23.26
C SER A 390 -5.54 -12.78 23.86
N LYS A 391 -5.46 -11.52 24.30
CA LYS A 391 -4.24 -10.86 24.80
C LYS A 391 -3.06 -10.97 23.83
N GLN A 392 -3.33 -10.87 22.53
CA GLN A 392 -2.31 -10.97 21.48
C GLN A 392 -1.88 -9.60 20.98
N LYS A 393 -0.57 -9.40 20.85
CA LYS A 393 0.06 -8.25 20.18
C LYS A 393 0.30 -8.58 18.71
N MET A 394 0.07 -7.61 17.83
CA MET A 394 0.23 -7.73 16.38
C MET A 394 0.83 -6.45 15.82
N TYR A 395 2.00 -6.54 15.19
CA TYR A 395 2.74 -5.35 14.74
C TYR A 395 2.54 -5.11 13.25
N ARG A 396 2.11 -3.91 12.89
CA ARG A 396 2.04 -3.46 11.50
C ARG A 396 3.23 -2.57 11.19
N CYS A 397 3.78 -2.70 9.99
CA CYS A 397 4.95 -1.97 9.53
C CYS A 397 4.73 -1.49 8.09
N TRP A 398 4.78 -0.17 7.90
CA TRP A 398 4.73 0.45 6.59
C TRP A 398 5.90 1.42 6.42
N LEU A 399 6.37 1.57 5.20
CA LEU A 399 7.30 2.63 4.82
C LEU A 399 6.52 3.76 4.18
N GLN A 400 6.89 4.99 4.51
CA GLN A 400 6.31 6.19 3.90
C GLN A 400 7.42 7.13 3.48
N GLY A 401 7.39 7.53 2.20
CA GLY A 401 8.42 8.32 1.58
C GLY A 401 7.88 9.51 0.80
N ARG A 402 8.72 10.55 0.70
CA ARG A 402 8.61 11.61 -0.30
C ARG A 402 9.95 11.76 -0.99
N PHE A 403 9.91 11.70 -2.32
CA PHE A 403 11.11 11.78 -3.14
C PHE A 403 10.96 12.90 -4.17
N ARG A 404 12.01 13.69 -4.39
CA ARG A 404 11.99 14.81 -5.33
C ARG A 404 12.90 14.53 -6.53
N LYS A 405 12.40 14.77 -7.74
CA LYS A 405 13.23 14.80 -8.94
C LYS A 405 14.10 16.05 -8.93
N LYS A 406 15.41 15.87 -9.04
CA LYS A 406 16.37 16.97 -9.15
C LYS A 406 16.37 17.61 -10.53
#